data_AF-A0A0N0GZA7-F1
#
_entry.id   AF-A0A0N0GZA7-F1
#
_cell.length_a   1.000
_cell.length_b   1.000
_cell.length_c   1.000
_cell.angle_alpha   90.00
_cell.angle_beta   90.00
_cell.angle_gamma   90.00
#
_symmetry.space_group_name_H-M   'P 1'
#
loop_
_entity.id
_entity.type
_entity.pdbx_description
1 polymer ?
#
loop_
_entity_poly.entity_id
_entity_poly.type
_entity_poly.pdbx_seq_one_letter_code
_entity_poly.pdbx_strand_id
1 'polypeptide(L)'
;MTELPADFRAFHELFRGVYIHWSELYLANLADAEEAVDEAFEQLYLSWSDVLEQENPNAYAWVVVKHRTIDLARARGRRPTVVDQAAFETAALRDAVDPIGELSESMHIYTAIQALPERQHDVIVLQYCLGYSTQETADILGVTPAGVRSTTRYARHRLQRALGLDKEER
;
A
#
# COMPACT_ATOMS: atom_id res chain seq x y z
N MET A 1 -24.07 -26.14 0.79
CA MET A 1 -23.30 -24.93 0.43
C MET A 1 -23.83 -23.81 1.31
N THR A 2 -23.17 -23.54 2.44
CA THR A 2 -23.51 -22.39 3.28
C THR A 2 -23.19 -21.16 2.45
N GLU A 3 -24.19 -20.36 2.13
CA GLU A 3 -24.00 -19.14 1.35
C GLU A 3 -23.19 -18.14 2.17
N LEU A 4 -22.24 -17.44 1.54
CA LEU A 4 -21.45 -16.41 2.22
C LEU A 4 -22.40 -15.34 2.80
N PRO A 5 -22.17 -14.89 4.05
CA PRO A 5 -22.87 -13.74 4.61
C PRO A 5 -22.87 -12.56 3.62
N ALA A 6 -24.02 -11.90 3.46
CA ALA A 6 -24.19 -10.87 2.42
C ALA A 6 -23.27 -9.67 2.62
N ASP A 7 -23.02 -9.31 3.88
CA ASP A 7 -22.05 -8.32 4.33
C ASP A 7 -20.59 -8.70 4.02
N PHE A 8 -20.19 -9.95 4.27
CA PHE A 8 -18.86 -10.43 3.88
C PHE A 8 -18.66 -10.40 2.37
N ARG A 9 -19.67 -10.82 1.61
CA ARG A 9 -19.65 -10.77 0.13
C ARG A 9 -19.47 -9.35 -0.38
N ALA A 10 -20.23 -8.39 0.16
CA ALA A 10 -20.11 -6.98 -0.20
C ALA A 10 -18.72 -6.43 0.16
N PHE A 11 -18.19 -6.78 1.33
CA PHE A 11 -16.85 -6.39 1.75
C PHE A 11 -15.76 -6.94 0.80
N HIS A 12 -15.88 -8.22 0.45
CA HIS A 12 -14.98 -8.88 -0.50
C HIS A 12 -15.04 -8.23 -1.90
N GLU A 13 -16.23 -8.00 -2.45
CA GLU A 13 -16.42 -7.33 -3.74
C GLU A 13 -15.83 -5.92 -3.76
N LEU A 14 -15.96 -5.18 -2.66
CA LEU A 14 -15.47 -3.81 -2.55
C LEU A 14 -13.94 -3.73 -2.45
N PHE A 15 -13.32 -4.61 -1.65
CA PHE A 15 -11.91 -4.45 -1.27
C PHE A 15 -10.94 -5.42 -1.94
N ARG A 16 -11.39 -6.55 -2.52
CA ARG A 16 -10.47 -7.54 -3.10
C ARG A 16 -9.58 -6.95 -4.19
N GLY A 17 -10.16 -6.19 -5.12
CA GLY A 17 -9.40 -5.60 -6.22
C GLY A 17 -8.28 -4.68 -5.75
N VAL A 18 -8.56 -3.82 -4.76
CA VAL A 18 -7.55 -2.90 -4.23
C VAL A 18 -6.49 -3.61 -3.38
N TYR A 19 -6.87 -4.64 -2.62
CA TYR A 19 -5.91 -5.45 -1.88
C TYR A 19 -4.96 -6.22 -2.80
N ILE A 20 -5.44 -6.70 -3.95
CA ILE A 20 -4.57 -7.30 -4.98
C ILE A 20 -3.64 -6.26 -5.56
N HIS A 21 -4.16 -5.12 -6.02
CA HIS A 21 -3.36 -4.06 -6.64
C HIS A 21 -2.25 -3.54 -5.70
N TRP A 22 -2.55 -3.42 -4.40
CA TRP A 22 -1.52 -3.08 -3.42
C TRP A 22 -0.54 -4.23 -3.16
N SER A 23 -1.00 -5.48 -3.14
CA SER A 23 -0.14 -6.64 -2.87
C SER A 23 0.81 -6.97 -4.01
N GLU A 24 0.40 -6.72 -5.27
CA GLU A 24 1.26 -6.79 -6.46
C GLU A 24 2.48 -5.87 -6.33
N LEU A 25 2.35 -4.72 -5.66
CA LEU A 25 3.50 -3.89 -5.38
C LEU A 25 4.53 -4.54 -4.46
N TYR A 26 4.28 -5.68 -3.83
CA TYR A 26 5.26 -6.39 -2.99
C TYR A 26 5.54 -7.81 -3.48
N LEU A 27 4.79 -8.24 -4.49
CA LEU A 27 4.79 -9.60 -5.01
C LEU A 27 5.00 -9.51 -6.52
N ALA A 28 6.04 -10.16 -7.03
CA ALA A 28 6.54 -9.95 -8.39
C ALA A 28 5.56 -10.33 -9.53
N ASN A 29 4.39 -10.88 -9.21
CA ASN A 29 3.36 -11.26 -10.18
C ASN A 29 1.98 -11.27 -9.52
N LEU A 30 0.95 -11.14 -10.37
CA LEU A 30 -0.47 -11.18 -10.00
C LEU A 30 -0.84 -12.44 -9.23
N ALA A 31 -0.33 -13.62 -9.63
CA ALA A 31 -0.72 -14.89 -9.01
C ALA A 31 -0.32 -14.98 -7.53
N ASP A 32 0.90 -14.56 -7.18
CA ASP A 32 1.32 -14.47 -5.77
C ASP A 32 0.45 -13.43 -5.01
N ALA A 33 0.07 -12.32 -5.65
CA ALA A 33 -0.79 -11.31 -5.02
C ALA A 33 -2.22 -11.80 -4.77
N GLU A 34 -2.80 -12.53 -5.72
CA GLU A 34 -4.08 -13.21 -5.56
C GLU A 34 -4.01 -14.27 -4.44
N GLU A 35 -2.94 -15.08 -4.39
CA GLU A 35 -2.72 -16.07 -3.33
C GLU A 35 -2.73 -15.41 -1.94
N ALA A 36 -1.93 -14.36 -1.74
CA ALA A 36 -1.86 -13.66 -0.45
C ALA A 36 -3.20 -13.03 -0.04
N VAL A 37 -3.93 -12.44 -1.00
CA VAL A 37 -5.21 -11.78 -0.73
C VAL A 37 -6.31 -12.80 -0.47
N ASP A 38 -6.35 -13.90 -1.21
CA ASP A 38 -7.33 -14.97 -1.01
C ASP A 38 -7.12 -15.65 0.35
N GLU A 39 -5.86 -15.90 0.77
CA GLU A 39 -5.55 -16.36 2.13
C GLU A 39 -5.98 -15.36 3.22
N ALA A 40 -5.81 -14.06 2.96
CA ALA A 40 -6.26 -13.02 3.87
C ALA A 40 -7.79 -13.01 4.01
N PHE A 41 -8.53 -13.12 2.91
CA PHE A 41 -9.99 -13.20 2.93
C PHE A 41 -10.50 -14.49 3.56
N GLU A 42 -9.81 -15.62 3.40
CA GLU A 42 -10.14 -16.86 4.10
C GLU A 42 -10.01 -16.66 5.62
N GLN A 43 -8.92 -16.05 6.09
CA GLN A 43 -8.75 -15.73 7.51
C GLN A 43 -9.84 -14.77 8.02
N LEU A 44 -10.14 -13.72 7.26
CA LEU A 44 -11.20 -12.75 7.61
C LEU A 44 -12.56 -13.43 7.66
N TYR A 45 -12.85 -14.35 6.73
CA TYR A 45 -14.08 -15.11 6.71
C TYR A 45 -14.24 -16.00 7.95
N LEU A 46 -13.18 -16.73 8.32
CA LEU A 46 -13.19 -17.62 9.48
C LEU A 46 -13.39 -16.88 10.81
N SER A 47 -13.05 -15.59 10.86
CA SER A 47 -13.19 -14.72 12.03
C SER A 47 -14.19 -13.58 11.81
N TRP A 48 -15.08 -13.68 10.82
CA TRP A 48 -15.85 -12.53 10.34
C TRP A 48 -16.72 -11.88 11.42
N SER A 49 -17.34 -12.69 12.29
CA SER A 49 -18.10 -12.19 13.43
C SER A 49 -17.25 -11.31 14.36
N ASP A 50 -16.01 -11.73 14.67
CA ASP A 50 -15.09 -10.97 15.51
C ASP A 50 -14.56 -9.72 14.79
N VAL A 51 -14.43 -9.76 13.46
CA VAL A 51 -14.04 -8.62 12.63
C VAL A 51 -15.09 -7.51 12.68
N LEU A 52 -16.37 -7.87 12.61
CA LEU A 52 -17.48 -6.92 12.70
C LEU A 52 -17.62 -6.28 14.09
N GLU A 53 -17.14 -6.95 15.14
CA GLU A 53 -17.12 -6.41 16.50
C GLU A 53 -15.98 -5.41 16.74
N GLN A 54 -15.00 -5.31 15.81
CA GLN A 54 -13.93 -4.33 15.92
C GLN A 54 -14.46 -2.90 15.77
N GLU A 55 -13.83 -1.94 16.45
CA GLU A 55 -14.12 -0.51 16.27
C GLU A 55 -13.94 -0.07 14.80
N ASN A 56 -13.01 -0.72 14.09
CA ASN A 56 -12.79 -0.49 12.68
C ASN A 56 -12.45 -1.79 11.93
N PRO A 57 -13.46 -2.44 11.32
CA PRO A 57 -13.28 -3.67 10.55
C PRO A 57 -12.28 -3.52 9.38
N ASN A 58 -12.30 -2.38 8.69
CA ASN A 58 -11.42 -2.13 7.54
C ASN A 58 -9.96 -2.01 7.96
N ALA A 59 -9.67 -1.34 9.09
CA ALA A 59 -8.31 -1.26 9.62
C ALA A 59 -7.77 -2.63 10.02
N TYR A 60 -8.61 -3.49 10.61
CA TYR A 60 -8.23 -4.86 10.93
C TYR A 60 -7.96 -5.68 9.66
N ALA A 61 -8.86 -5.61 8.67
CA ALA A 61 -8.68 -6.28 7.39
C ALA A 61 -7.40 -5.84 6.66
N TRP A 62 -7.10 -4.54 6.67
CA TRP A 62 -5.85 -4.01 6.12
C TRP A 62 -4.61 -4.64 6.75
N VAL A 63 -4.59 -4.77 8.07
CA VAL A 63 -3.47 -5.42 8.79
C VAL A 63 -3.33 -6.88 8.39
N VAL A 64 -4.43 -7.63 8.27
CA VAL A 64 -4.40 -9.04 7.86
C VAL A 64 -3.82 -9.19 6.46
N VAL A 65 -4.32 -8.43 5.48
CA VAL A 65 -3.84 -8.44 4.09
C VAL A 65 -2.35 -8.10 4.05
N LYS A 66 -1.95 -7.02 4.72
CA LYS A 66 -0.55 -6.59 4.76
C LYS A 66 0.38 -7.67 5.32
N HIS A 67 0.01 -8.31 6.42
CA HIS A 67 0.80 -9.40 6.99
C HIS A 67 0.92 -10.58 6.02
N ARG A 68 -0.18 -11.02 5.39
CA ARG A 68 -0.17 -12.12 4.42
C ARG A 68 0.73 -11.82 3.22
N THR A 69 0.62 -10.62 2.66
CA THR A 69 1.46 -10.17 1.55
C THR A 69 2.94 -10.16 1.92
N ILE A 70 3.30 -9.61 3.09
CA ILE A 70 4.69 -9.53 3.56
C ILE A 70 5.25 -10.93 3.86
N ASP A 71 4.47 -11.80 4.49
CA ASP A 71 4.91 -13.14 4.84
C ASP A 71 5.09 -14.02 3.60
N LEU A 72 4.18 -13.92 2.61
CA LEU A 72 4.36 -14.59 1.34
C LEU A 72 5.60 -14.07 0.59
N ALA A 73 5.81 -12.74 0.57
CA ALA A 73 7.01 -12.16 -0.04
C ALA A 73 8.30 -12.72 0.60
N ARG A 74 8.35 -12.80 1.94
CA ARG A 74 9.47 -13.41 2.68
C ARG A 74 9.64 -14.89 2.35
N ALA A 75 8.55 -15.66 2.30
CA ALA A 75 8.57 -17.08 1.97
C ALA A 75 9.08 -17.36 0.55
N ARG A 76 8.83 -16.44 -0.39
CA ARG A 76 9.36 -16.48 -1.76
C ARG A 76 10.81 -15.93 -1.86
N GLY A 77 11.48 -15.68 -0.73
CA GLY A 77 12.86 -15.18 -0.68
C GLY A 77 13.02 -13.73 -1.14
N ARG A 78 11.93 -12.96 -1.17
CA ARG A 78 11.93 -11.56 -1.61
C ARG A 78 12.09 -10.64 -0.39
N ARG A 79 12.74 -9.50 -0.59
CA ARG A 79 12.67 -8.41 0.40
C ARG A 79 11.26 -7.81 0.32
N PRO A 80 10.52 -7.67 1.44
CA PRO A 80 9.22 -7.01 1.47
C PRO A 80 9.38 -5.48 1.40
N THR A 81 10.11 -5.06 0.38
CA THR A 81 10.14 -3.70 -0.14
C THR A 81 9.06 -3.62 -1.20
N VAL A 82 8.46 -2.45 -1.43
CA VAL A 82 7.64 -2.21 -2.63
C VAL A 82 8.45 -2.70 -3.84
N VAL A 83 8.13 -3.88 -4.35
CA VAL A 83 8.54 -4.47 -5.63
C VAL A 83 7.99 -3.58 -6.72
N ASP A 84 8.55 -2.38 -6.78
CA ASP A 84 8.52 -1.58 -7.98
C ASP A 84 9.67 -0.59 -8.06
N GLN A 85 10.84 -0.98 -7.52
CA GLN A 85 12.08 -0.32 -7.92
C GLN A 85 12.17 -0.38 -9.46
N ALA A 86 11.86 -1.52 -10.07
CA ALA A 86 11.97 -1.70 -11.53
C ALA A 86 11.05 -0.80 -12.36
N ALA A 87 9.77 -0.58 -12.03
CA ALA A 87 8.94 0.36 -12.80
C ALA A 87 9.11 1.82 -12.36
N PHE A 88 9.56 2.13 -11.13
CA PHE A 88 10.07 3.48 -10.85
C PHE A 88 11.28 3.81 -11.73
N GLU A 89 12.24 2.89 -11.84
CA GLU A 89 13.40 3.02 -12.72
C GLU A 89 12.97 3.09 -14.19
N THR A 90 12.04 2.24 -14.63
CA THR A 90 11.57 2.24 -16.04
C THR A 90 10.80 3.51 -16.39
N ALA A 91 9.99 4.05 -15.47
CA ALA A 91 9.28 5.29 -15.67
C ALA A 91 10.23 6.50 -15.73
N ALA A 92 11.23 6.54 -14.85
CA ALA A 92 12.26 7.58 -14.85
C ALA A 92 13.08 7.60 -16.15
N LEU A 93 13.30 6.43 -16.75
CA LEU A 93 14.15 6.27 -17.92
C LEU A 93 13.44 6.50 -19.28
N ARG A 94 12.11 6.59 -19.31
CA ARG A 94 11.32 6.49 -20.56
C ARG A 94 11.62 7.60 -21.58
N ASP A 95 12.02 8.80 -21.14
CA ASP A 95 12.37 9.96 -21.99
C ASP A 95 13.53 10.81 -21.43
N ALA A 96 14.39 10.21 -20.59
CA ALA A 96 15.41 10.94 -19.83
C ALA A 96 16.54 11.52 -20.72
N VAL A 97 16.81 12.82 -20.59
CA VAL A 97 17.99 13.49 -21.18
C VAL A 97 19.26 13.10 -20.43
N ASP A 98 19.17 12.83 -19.11
CA ASP A 98 20.20 12.23 -18.27
C ASP A 98 19.66 10.99 -17.54
N PRO A 99 19.76 9.80 -18.15
CA PRO A 99 19.26 8.56 -17.57
C PRO A 99 19.87 8.21 -16.21
N ILE A 100 21.14 8.58 -15.96
CA ILE A 100 21.83 8.23 -14.71
C ILE A 100 21.38 9.17 -13.58
N GLY A 101 21.25 10.47 -13.88
CA GLY A 101 20.70 11.46 -12.95
C GLY A 101 19.27 11.14 -12.51
N GLU A 102 18.38 10.91 -13.48
CA GLU A 102 16.97 10.56 -13.24
C GLU A 102 16.82 9.25 -12.44
N LEU A 103 17.67 8.26 -12.74
CA LEU A 103 17.73 7.00 -11.99
C LEU A 103 18.14 7.22 -10.53
N SER A 104 19.18 8.03 -10.30
CA SER A 104 19.69 8.36 -8.96
C SER A 104 18.64 9.11 -8.13
N GLU A 105 17.97 10.10 -8.72
CA GLU A 105 16.88 10.83 -8.05
C GLU A 105 15.70 9.92 -7.71
N SER A 106 15.32 9.03 -8.64
CA SER A 106 14.25 8.05 -8.43
C SER A 106 14.59 7.07 -7.30
N MET A 107 15.84 6.60 -7.23
CA MET A 107 16.32 5.75 -6.13
C MET A 107 16.29 6.49 -4.78
N HIS A 108 16.65 7.78 -4.74
CA HIS A 108 16.54 8.58 -3.52
C HIS A 108 15.10 8.78 -3.06
N ILE A 109 14.17 9.08 -3.99
CA ILE A 109 12.73 9.20 -3.70
C ILE A 109 12.19 7.87 -3.16
N TYR A 110 12.51 6.77 -3.83
CA TYR A 110 12.09 5.43 -3.40
C TYR A 110 12.59 5.11 -1.99
N THR A 111 13.87 5.33 -1.72
CA THR A 111 14.46 5.10 -0.39
C THR A 111 13.80 5.98 0.68
N ALA A 112 13.50 7.24 0.36
CA ALA A 112 12.83 8.16 1.27
C ALA A 112 11.38 7.71 1.59
N ILE A 113 10.65 7.21 0.60
CA ILE A 113 9.31 6.64 0.78
C ILE A 113 9.38 5.42 1.70
N GLN A 114 10.33 4.50 1.47
CA GLN A 114 10.50 3.32 2.32
C GLN A 114 10.83 3.63 3.78
N ALA A 115 11.52 4.75 4.03
CA ALA A 115 11.85 5.20 5.37
C ALA A 115 10.70 5.90 6.10
N LEU A 116 9.54 6.08 5.46
CA LEU A 116 8.36 6.66 6.10
C LEU A 116 7.83 5.72 7.21
N PRO A 117 7.27 6.28 8.29
CA PRO A 117 6.47 5.50 9.22
C PRO A 117 5.36 4.78 8.48
N GLU A 118 5.03 3.58 8.95
CA GLU A 118 4.12 2.65 8.28
C GLU A 118 2.84 3.31 7.75
N ARG A 119 2.13 4.08 8.57
CA ARG A 119 0.89 4.75 8.15
C ARG A 119 1.10 5.85 7.12
N GLN A 120 2.24 6.55 7.17
CA GLN A 120 2.60 7.54 6.16
C GLN A 120 2.97 6.85 4.85
N HIS A 121 3.70 5.74 4.93
CA HIS A 121 4.03 4.90 3.79
C HIS A 121 2.77 4.41 3.08
N ASP A 122 1.84 3.78 3.81
CA ASP A 122 0.61 3.22 3.24
C ASP A 122 -0.24 4.30 2.56
N VAL A 123 -0.40 5.47 3.19
CA VAL A 123 -1.12 6.61 2.59
C VAL A 123 -0.41 7.12 1.32
N ILE A 124 0.91 7.25 1.33
CA ILE A 124 1.65 7.72 0.15
C ILE A 124 1.55 6.71 -1.00
N VAL A 125 1.71 5.41 -0.72
CA VAL A 125 1.59 4.37 -1.74
C VAL A 125 0.19 4.34 -2.35
N LEU A 126 -0.85 4.33 -1.52
CA LEU A 126 -2.23 4.30 -2.02
C LEU A 126 -2.56 5.55 -2.87
N GLN A 127 -2.16 6.75 -2.43
CA GLN A 127 -2.52 7.98 -3.13
C GLN A 127 -1.66 8.28 -4.37
N TYR A 128 -0.35 8.04 -4.29
CA TYR A 128 0.60 8.51 -5.31
C TYR A 128 1.15 7.40 -6.19
N CYS A 129 1.25 6.17 -5.69
CA CYS A 129 1.70 5.03 -6.49
C CYS A 129 0.51 4.34 -7.17
N LEU A 130 -0.60 4.18 -6.44
CA LEU A 130 -1.78 3.44 -6.92
C LEU A 130 -2.95 4.34 -7.37
N GLY A 131 -2.87 5.65 -7.10
CA GLY A 131 -3.83 6.63 -7.60
C GLY A 131 -5.19 6.65 -6.89
N TYR A 132 -5.32 6.04 -5.71
CA TYR A 132 -6.56 6.07 -4.93
C TYR A 132 -6.85 7.45 -4.36
N SER A 133 -8.12 7.84 -4.37
CA SER A 133 -8.58 9.09 -3.79
C SER A 133 -8.41 9.12 -2.27
N THR A 134 -8.55 10.31 -1.67
CA THR A 134 -8.54 10.46 -0.21
C THR A 134 -9.64 9.66 0.47
N GLN A 135 -10.81 9.54 -0.17
CA GLN A 135 -11.94 8.79 0.38
C GLN A 135 -11.67 7.28 0.30
N GLU A 136 -11.26 6.77 -0.86
CA GLU A 136 -10.93 5.35 -1.02
C GLU A 136 -9.79 4.94 -0.08
N THR A 137 -8.74 5.76 0.03
CA THR A 137 -7.63 5.51 0.98
C THR A 137 -8.12 5.45 2.43
N ALA A 138 -9.08 6.32 2.79
CA ALA A 138 -9.68 6.33 4.12
C ALA A 138 -10.45 5.04 4.39
N ASP A 139 -11.25 4.60 3.42
CA ASP A 139 -12.04 3.38 3.50
C ASP A 139 -11.13 2.14 3.58
N ILE A 140 -10.09 2.05 2.75
CA ILE A 140 -9.11 0.96 2.72
C ILE A 140 -8.40 0.80 4.06
N LEU A 141 -7.86 1.90 4.61
CA LEU A 141 -7.04 1.87 5.81
C LEU A 141 -7.85 1.87 7.12
N GLY A 142 -9.18 2.04 7.03
CA GLY A 142 -10.03 2.20 8.20
C GLY A 142 -9.72 3.49 8.98
N VAL A 143 -9.71 4.62 8.29
CA VAL A 143 -9.36 5.93 8.87
C VAL A 143 -10.30 7.00 8.36
N THR A 144 -10.25 8.21 8.91
CA THR A 144 -11.06 9.32 8.38
C THR A 144 -10.38 9.99 7.18
N PRO A 145 -11.13 10.56 6.22
CA PRO A 145 -10.54 11.36 5.14
C PRO A 145 -9.70 12.54 5.65
N ALA A 146 -10.07 13.14 6.78
CA ALA A 146 -9.27 14.15 7.45
C ALA A 146 -7.94 13.58 7.96
N GLY A 147 -7.96 12.38 8.53
CA GLY A 147 -6.77 11.63 8.94
C GLY A 147 -5.84 11.32 7.78
N VAL A 148 -6.37 10.94 6.62
CA VAL A 148 -5.58 10.78 5.38
C VAL A 148 -4.90 12.09 5.03
N ARG A 149 -5.65 13.20 4.86
CA ARG A 149 -5.07 14.51 4.51
C ARG A 149 -3.97 14.97 5.47
N SER A 150 -4.19 14.81 6.78
CA SER A 150 -3.15 15.14 7.75
C SER A 150 -1.92 14.25 7.62
N THR A 151 -2.12 12.94 7.43
CA THR A 151 -1.03 11.98 7.25
C THR A 151 -0.22 12.29 5.99
N THR A 152 -0.90 12.59 4.87
CA THR A 152 -0.29 13.04 3.61
C THR A 152 0.56 14.29 3.82
N ARG A 153 0.06 15.30 4.55
CA ARG A 153 0.83 16.51 4.85
C ARG A 153 2.12 16.19 5.62
N TYR A 154 2.04 15.36 6.66
CA TYR A 154 3.21 14.97 7.45
C TYR A 154 4.21 14.12 6.65
N ALA A 155 3.70 13.20 5.83
CA ALA A 155 4.52 12.37 4.95
C ALA A 155 5.27 13.23 3.93
N ARG A 156 4.59 14.16 3.27
CA ARG A 156 5.21 15.10 2.30
C ARG A 156 6.32 15.93 2.93
N HIS A 157 6.08 16.51 4.11
CA HIS A 157 7.12 17.27 4.80
C HIS A 157 8.33 16.39 5.17
N ARG A 158 8.10 15.13 5.57
CA ARG A 158 9.18 14.19 5.85
C ARG A 158 9.98 13.82 4.59
N LEU A 159 9.30 13.63 3.47
CA LEU A 159 9.92 13.39 2.17
C LEU A 159 10.72 14.60 1.69
N GLN A 160 10.17 15.82 1.81
CA GLN A 160 10.88 17.04 1.42
C GLN A 160 12.19 17.21 2.22
N ARG A 161 12.16 16.95 3.53
CA ARG A 161 13.36 16.93 4.37
C ARG A 161 14.36 15.87 3.97
N ALA A 162 13.89 14.64 3.73
CA ALA A 162 14.76 13.53 3.34
C ALA A 162 15.44 13.76 1.98
N LEU A 163 14.77 14.49 1.09
CA LEU A 163 15.26 14.80 -0.26
C LEU A 163 15.98 16.15 -0.35
N GLY A 164 16.14 16.89 0.76
CA GLY A 164 16.78 18.21 0.76
C GLY A 164 16.01 19.27 -0.05
N LEU A 165 14.69 19.09 -0.22
CA LEU A 165 13.80 19.99 -0.96
C LEU A 165 13.18 21.08 -0.10
N ASP A 166 13.39 21.02 1.22
CA ASP A 166 13.09 22.14 2.10
C ASP A 166 14.07 23.26 1.76
N LYS A 167 13.58 24.27 1.03
CA LYS A 167 14.32 25.51 0.85
C LYS A 167 14.69 26.01 2.24
N GLU A 168 16.00 26.15 2.50
CA GLU A 168 16.46 27.10 3.52
C GLU A 168 15.80 28.44 3.18
N GLU A 169 14.80 28.84 3.98
CA GLU A 169 14.44 30.24 4.11
C GLU A 169 15.68 30.95 4.65
N ARG A 170 16.51 31.41 3.71
CA ARG A 170 17.60 32.36 3.95
C ARG A 170 17.02 33.73 4.27
#